data_AF-A0AA88LF96-F1
#
_entry.id   AF-A0AA88LF96-F1
#
_cell.length_a   1.000
_cell.length_b   1.000
_cell.length_c   1.000
_cell.angle_alpha   90.00
_cell.angle_beta   90.00
_cell.angle_gamma   90.00
#
_symmetry.space_group_name_H-M   'P 1'
#
loop_
_entity.id
_entity.type
_entity.pdbx_description
1 polymer ?
#
loop_
_entity_poly.entity_id
_entity_poly.type
_entity_poly.pdbx_seq_one_letter_code
_entity_poly.pdbx_strand_id
1 'polypeptide(L)'
;MCRFVRERVRAVNDYPKLSYPELYIRKGGYKDFFPHFQSHCEPQSYRPVRYEDFREDLRKCCLQSRTWTVEHSKRDTYSRLKKL
;
A
#
# COMPACT_ATOMS: atom_id res chain seq x y z
N MET A 1 -2.48 -5.23 2.86
CA MET A 1 -3.73 -4.45 3.00
C MET A 1 -4.89 -5.29 3.54
N CYS A 2 -5.27 -6.40 2.92
CA CYS A 2 -6.41 -7.22 3.38
C CYS A 2 -6.33 -7.62 4.86
N ARG A 3 -5.16 -8.06 5.35
CA ARG A 3 -4.95 -8.37 6.77
C ARG A 3 -5.23 -7.18 7.68
N PHE A 4 -4.65 -6.02 7.39
CA PHE A 4 -4.84 -4.79 8.15
C PHE A 4 -6.30 -4.35 8.21
N VAL A 5 -7.02 -4.41 7.08
CA VAL A 5 -8.46 -4.10 7.03
C VAL A 5 -9.23 -5.09 7.89
N ARG A 6 -8.93 -6.39 7.80
CA ARG A 6 -9.61 -7.44 8.58
C ARG A 6 -9.42 -7.25 10.08
N GLU A 7 -8.21 -6.94 10.52
CA GLU A 7 -7.88 -6.64 11.91
C GLU A 7 -8.69 -5.44 12.42
N ARG A 8 -8.76 -4.36 11.64
CA ARG A 8 -9.57 -3.18 12.01
C ARG A 8 -11.06 -3.47 12.07
N VAL A 9 -11.61 -4.21 11.10
CA VAL A 9 -13.03 -4.58 11.09
C VAL A 9 -13.35 -5.44 12.31
N ARG A 10 -12.45 -6.34 12.71
CA ARG A 10 -12.62 -7.14 13.93
C ARG A 10 -12.53 -6.32 15.22
N ALA A 11 -11.71 -5.27 15.25
CA ALA A 11 -11.58 -4.42 16.44
C ALA A 11 -12.84 -3.58 16.72
N VAL A 12 -13.65 -3.31 15.69
CA VAL A 12 -14.86 -2.47 15.80
C VAL A 12 -16.14 -3.30 15.95
N ASN A 13 -16.16 -4.55 15.48
CA ASN A 13 -17.36 -5.38 15.46
C ASN A 13 -17.31 -6.47 16.52
N ASP A 14 -18.47 -6.73 17.14
CA ASP A 14 -18.65 -7.89 18.02
C ASP A 14 -18.48 -9.19 17.23
N TYR A 15 -17.66 -10.08 17.76
CA TYR A 15 -17.47 -11.39 17.15
C TYR A 15 -18.78 -12.19 17.15
N PRO A 16 -19.19 -12.84 16.03
CA PRO A 16 -18.45 -13.05 14.78
C PRO A 16 -18.76 -12.05 13.66
N LYS A 17 -19.55 -11.00 13.89
CA LYS A 17 -20.05 -10.08 12.86
C LYS A 17 -18.91 -9.34 12.15
N LEU A 18 -19.11 -9.09 10.86
CA LEU A 18 -18.14 -8.46 9.97
C LEU A 18 -18.87 -7.62 8.92
N SER A 19 -18.48 -6.36 8.75
CA SER A 19 -19.03 -5.48 7.71
C SER A 19 -18.61 -5.91 6.29
N TYR A 20 -17.41 -6.50 6.17
CA TYR A 20 -16.88 -7.05 4.91
C TYR A 20 -16.48 -8.50 5.13
N PRO A 21 -17.45 -9.45 5.07
CA PRO A 21 -17.20 -10.85 5.42
C PRO A 21 -16.20 -11.52 4.47
N GLU A 22 -16.29 -11.23 3.18
CA GLU A 22 -15.45 -11.79 2.11
C GLU A 22 -14.51 -10.73 1.52
N LEU A 23 -13.24 -11.08 1.39
CA LEU A 23 -12.21 -10.21 0.82
C LEU A 23 -11.32 -11.04 -0.10
N TYR A 24 -11.08 -10.54 -1.31
CA TYR A 24 -10.29 -11.22 -2.32
C TYR A 24 -9.11 -10.35 -2.78
N ILE A 25 -8.05 -10.99 -3.27
CA ILE A 25 -6.89 -10.32 -3.86
C ILE A 25 -6.81 -10.77 -5.32
N ARG A 26 -6.73 -9.80 -6.24
CA ARG A 26 -6.55 -10.09 -7.66
C ARG A 26 -5.13 -10.60 -7.92
N LYS A 27 -5.01 -11.86 -8.33
CA LYS A 27 -3.74 -12.47 -8.73
C LYS A 27 -3.14 -11.69 -9.91
N GLY A 28 -1.85 -11.39 -9.85
CA GLY A 28 -1.16 -10.60 -10.90
C GLY A 28 -1.40 -9.08 -10.85
N GLY A 29 -2.34 -8.63 -10.00
CA GLY A 29 -2.64 -7.21 -9.81
C GLY A 29 -3.12 -6.51 -11.08
N TYR A 30 -2.94 -5.19 -11.13
CA TYR A 30 -3.34 -4.38 -12.27
C TYR A 30 -2.47 -4.63 -13.51
N LYS A 31 -1.20 -5.02 -13.32
CA LYS A 31 -0.26 -5.33 -14.40
C LYS A 31 -0.76 -6.46 -15.31
N ASP A 32 -1.24 -7.55 -14.72
CA ASP A 32 -1.73 -8.70 -15.49
C ASP A 32 -3.18 -8.50 -15.95
N PHE A 33 -3.95 -7.68 -15.24
CA PHE A 33 -5.33 -7.37 -15.59
C PHE A 33 -5.45 -6.46 -16.82
N PHE A 34 -4.61 -5.42 -16.89
CA PHE A 34 -4.75 -4.36 -17.88
C PHE A 34 -4.74 -4.88 -19.33
N PRO A 35 -3.79 -5.73 -19.79
CA PRO A 35 -3.75 -6.18 -21.18
C PRO A 35 -5.02 -6.90 -21.64
N HIS A 36 -5.67 -7.64 -20.73
CA HIS A 36 -6.81 -8.50 -21.03
C HIS A 36 -8.16 -7.76 -20.95
N PHE A 37 -8.24 -6.70 -20.14
CA PHE A 37 -9.52 -6.04 -19.78
C PHE A 37 -9.43 -4.51 -19.88
N GLN A 38 -8.79 -3.98 -20.93
CA GLN A 38 -8.58 -2.53 -21.10
C GLN A 38 -9.89 -1.73 -21.12
N SER A 39 -10.97 -2.30 -21.66
CA SER A 39 -12.31 -1.67 -21.69
C SER A 39 -12.89 -1.39 -20.29
N HIS A 40 -12.38 -2.06 -19.26
CA HIS A 40 -12.81 -1.90 -17.87
C HIS A 40 -11.83 -1.02 -17.06
N CYS A 41 -10.91 -0.31 -17.73
CA CYS A 41 -9.92 0.55 -17.10
C CYS A 41 -10.14 2.01 -17.50
N GLU A 42 -10.13 2.91 -16.50
CA GLU A 42 -10.25 4.36 -16.72
C GLU A 42 -9.15 5.12 -15.98
N PRO A 43 -8.26 5.85 -16.69
CA PRO A 43 -8.05 5.85 -18.15
C PRO A 43 -7.56 4.48 -18.68
N GLN A 44 -7.69 4.24 -19.98
CA GLN A 44 -7.18 3.03 -20.66
C GLN A 44 -5.64 3.05 -20.81
N SER A 45 -4.93 3.25 -19.70
CA SER A 45 -3.48 3.22 -19.65
C SER A 45 -2.98 2.45 -18.44
N TYR A 46 -1.79 1.88 -18.58
CA TYR A 46 -1.06 1.26 -17.49
C TYR A 46 0.20 2.06 -17.20
N ARG A 47 0.32 2.55 -15.97
CA ARG A 47 1.50 3.26 -15.47
C ARG A 47 2.17 2.43 -14.37
N PRO A 48 3.39 1.91 -14.59
CA PRO A 48 4.16 1.25 -13.53
C PRO A 48 4.49 2.20 -12.38
N VAL A 49 4.59 1.66 -11.17
CA VAL A 49 4.97 2.44 -9.97
C VAL A 49 6.40 2.98 -10.08
N ARG A 50 7.31 2.23 -10.72
CA ARG A 50 8.70 2.64 -10.98
C ARG A 50 8.84 3.19 -12.40
N TYR A 51 8.18 4.31 -12.65
CA TYR A 51 8.29 5.04 -13.91
C TYR A 51 9.22 6.24 -13.71
N GLU A 52 10.14 6.48 -14.65
CA GLU A 52 11.21 7.49 -14.47
C GLU A 52 10.65 8.88 -14.19
N ASP A 53 9.58 9.27 -14.88
CA ASP A 53 8.98 10.60 -14.75
C ASP A 53 8.31 10.85 -13.37
N PHE A 54 8.02 9.81 -12.60
CA PHE A 54 7.30 9.91 -11.31
C PHE A 54 8.14 9.48 -10.11
N ARG A 55 9.48 9.48 -10.24
CA ARG A 55 10.38 9.09 -9.15
C ARG A 55 10.26 9.98 -7.91
N GLU A 56 9.99 11.26 -8.11
CA GLU A 56 9.79 12.22 -7.01
C GLU A 56 8.49 11.94 -6.25
N ASP A 57 7.42 11.62 -6.96
CA ASP A 57 6.13 11.29 -6.34
C ASP A 57 6.20 9.96 -5.60
N LEU A 58 6.95 8.99 -6.12
CA LEU A 58 7.26 7.76 -5.39
C LEU A 58 7.98 8.07 -4.07
N ARG A 59 8.97 8.98 -4.07
CA ARG A 59 9.68 9.38 -2.84
C ARG A 59 8.72 10.04 -1.84
N LYS A 60 7.87 10.98 -2.30
CA LYS A 60 6.87 11.65 -1.45
C LYS A 60 5.90 10.63 -0.84
N CYS A 61 5.39 9.69 -1.64
CA CYS A 61 4.47 8.65 -1.17
C CYS A 61 5.12 7.74 -0.12
N CYS A 62 6.37 7.32 -0.35
CA CYS A 62 7.13 6.55 0.64
C CYS A 62 7.28 7.34 1.94
N LEU A 63 7.66 8.62 1.89
CA LEU A 63 7.80 9.48 3.06
C LEU A 63 6.49 9.73 3.81
N GLN A 64 5.33 9.63 3.16
CA GLN A 64 4.02 9.77 3.82
C GLN A 64 3.51 8.46 4.40
N SER A 65 4.02 7.32 3.94
CA SER A 65 3.55 6.02 4.40
C SER A 65 3.96 5.77 5.86
N ARG A 66 2.97 5.41 6.70
CA ARG A 66 3.15 5.18 8.15
C ARG A 66 4.23 4.15 8.49
N THR A 67 4.46 3.17 7.62
CA THR A 67 5.49 2.15 7.83
C THR A 67 6.90 2.71 7.60
N TRP A 68 7.08 3.57 6.60
CA TRP A 68 8.38 4.18 6.29
C TRP A 68 8.74 5.33 7.23
N THR A 69 7.77 6.15 7.66
CA THR A 69 8.04 7.25 8.62
C THR A 69 8.52 6.73 9.97
N VAL A 70 7.96 5.62 10.45
CA VAL A 70 8.39 4.96 11.69
C VAL A 70 9.79 4.35 11.55
N GLU A 71 10.11 3.73 10.42
CA GLU A 71 11.46 3.18 10.18
C GLU A 71 12.53 4.26 10.02
N HIS A 72 12.22 5.38 9.34
CA HIS A 72 13.15 6.50 9.20
C HIS A 72 13.43 7.16 10.55
N SER A 73 12.39 7.39 11.36
CA SER A 73 12.53 7.92 12.72
C SER A 73 13.42 7.03 13.61
N LYS A 74 13.29 5.70 13.52
CA LYS A 74 14.13 4.73 14.24
C LYS A 74 15.58 4.72 13.73
N ARG A 75 15.81 4.86 12.42
CA ARG A 75 17.17 4.98 11.85
C ARG A 75 17.84 6.29 12.21
N ASP A 76 17.09 7.39 12.21
CA ASP A 76 17.59 8.72 12.60
C ASP A 76 17.96 8.76 14.09
N THR A 77 17.15 8.16 14.96
CA THR A 77 17.50 8.02 16.39
C THR A 77 18.70 7.10 16.59
N TYR A 78 18.76 5.95 15.94
CA TYR A 78 19.90 5.03 16.04
C TYR A 78 21.21 5.63 15.52
N SER A 79 21.17 6.37 14.41
CA SER A 79 22.35 7.03 13.84
C SER A 79 22.86 8.21 14.68
N ARG A 80 21.97 8.93 15.39
CA ARG A 80 22.36 9.94 16.39
C ARG A 80 23.03 9.31 17.60
N LEU A 81 22.51 8.19 18.10
CA LEU A 81 23.10 7.46 19.23
C LEU A 81 24.49 6.90 18.89
N LYS A 82 24.74 6.51 17.64
CA LYS A 82 26.06 6.00 17.18
C LYS A 82 27.13 7.08 16.93
N LYS A 83 26.76 8.37 17.01
CA LYS A 83 27.67 9.51 16.83
C LYS A 83 28.10 10.14 18.17
N LEU A 84 27.62 9.59 19.29
CA LEU A 84 28.18 9.78 20.64
C LEU A 84 29.22 8.69 20.89
#